data_AF-A0A6G7WIC3-F1
#
_entry.id   AF-A0A6G7WIC3-F1
#
_cell.length_a   1.000
_cell.length_b   1.000
_cell.length_c   1.000
_cell.angle_alpha   90.00
_cell.angle_beta   90.00
_cell.angle_gamma   90.00
#
_symmetry.space_group_name_H-M   'P 1'
#
loop_
_entity.id
_entity.type
_entity.pdbx_description
1 polymer ?
#
loop_
_entity_poly.entity_id
_entity_poly.type
_entity_poly.pdbx_seq_one_letter_code
_entity_poly.pdbx_strand_id
1 'polypeptide(L)'
;MREIYHQIQARLDRLDFSALWPGFNLFPFALYDDQIVYLADCEIPWDERFLANTAIAFEGSYMAIWNMDFEVNKDLDLLTANIVHEMFHCYQNEHGESRFANDLELLRYPLDIEIFQTKYAENERLVHYIQTADRSALQQFVYLRDTRHKKTPVHIENEWKIETIEGAAEFVGMRALRQLAPDKFEERLQSYLAAITGLSAEILAVRRQAYYTGTLLLLALPPVELNQTELIYKQLTKEIEPLPFSVRHEEKITQILKEETEQRKAIMTHFTEKEHITGKITGYDPMNMVRWQDFIYCKHFVKVGATFLSGPLVLEMQIDSLNDVQAVYRKNFRGKQ
;
A
#
# COMPACT_ATOMS: atom_id res chain seq x y z
N MET A 1 -24.85 1.75 12.26
CA MET A 1 -23.42 2.11 12.39
C MET A 1 -23.04 2.52 13.79
N ARG A 2 -23.82 3.36 14.49
CA ARG A 2 -23.59 3.79 15.88
C ARG A 2 -23.16 2.68 16.84
N GLU A 3 -23.83 1.54 16.81
CA GLU A 3 -23.47 0.37 17.63
C GLU A 3 -22.06 -0.17 17.30
N ILE A 4 -21.73 -0.28 16.02
CA ILE A 4 -20.39 -0.69 15.56
C ILE A 4 -19.34 0.31 16.04
N TYR A 5 -19.62 1.61 15.95
CA TYR A 5 -18.74 2.67 16.46
C TYR A 5 -18.40 2.45 17.94
N HIS A 6 -19.41 2.25 18.80
CA HIS A 6 -19.19 2.03 20.22
C HIS A 6 -18.43 0.73 20.51
N GLN A 7 -18.68 -0.33 19.74
CA GLN A 7 -17.95 -1.59 19.89
C GLN A 7 -16.49 -1.50 19.45
N ILE A 8 -16.16 -0.64 18.49
CA ILE A 8 -14.78 -0.32 18.11
C ILE A 8 -14.13 0.55 19.19
N GLN A 9 -14.81 1.60 19.65
CA GLN A 9 -14.32 2.44 20.76
C GLN A 9 -13.97 1.59 21.99
N ALA A 10 -14.86 0.69 22.40
CA ALA A 10 -14.62 -0.19 23.55
C ALA A 10 -13.43 -1.15 23.35
N ARG A 11 -13.05 -1.47 22.11
CA ARG A 11 -11.83 -2.24 21.80
C ARG A 11 -10.59 -1.36 21.85
N LEU A 12 -10.67 -0.16 21.27
CA LEU A 12 -9.60 0.83 21.29
C LEU A 12 -9.22 1.20 22.73
N ASP A 13 -10.20 1.38 23.61
CA ASP A 13 -10.00 1.70 25.03
C ASP A 13 -9.21 0.63 25.81
N ARG A 14 -9.11 -0.60 25.26
CA ARG A 14 -8.39 -1.73 25.87
C ARG A 14 -6.97 -1.90 25.31
N LEU A 15 -6.60 -1.17 24.27
CA LEU A 15 -5.27 -1.26 23.66
C LEU A 15 -4.23 -0.49 24.47
N ASP A 16 -3.05 -1.07 24.61
CA ASP A 16 -1.85 -0.35 25.04
C ASP A 16 -1.15 0.23 23.81
N PHE A 17 -1.47 1.50 23.49
CA PHE A 17 -0.88 2.24 22.36
C PHE A 17 0.63 2.45 22.51
N SER A 18 1.13 2.59 23.74
CA SER A 18 2.58 2.73 24.00
C SER A 18 3.34 1.46 23.62
N ALA A 19 2.69 0.30 23.75
CA ALA A 19 3.17 -0.98 23.27
C ALA A 19 2.81 -1.26 21.80
N LEU A 20 2.33 -0.29 21.02
CA LEU A 20 2.20 -0.40 19.56
C LEU A 20 3.35 0.33 18.86
N TRP A 21 3.60 1.57 19.25
CA TRP A 21 4.70 2.39 18.73
C TRP A 21 5.10 3.47 19.76
N PRO A 22 6.41 3.76 19.95
CA PRO A 22 6.84 4.78 20.91
C PRO A 22 6.24 6.17 20.59
N GLY A 23 5.56 6.76 21.57
CA GLY A 23 4.91 8.07 21.41
C GLY A 23 3.56 8.05 20.70
N PHE A 24 3.08 6.89 20.22
CA PHE A 24 1.78 6.78 19.58
C PHE A 24 0.64 6.77 20.62
N ASN A 25 -0.43 7.50 20.32
CA ASN A 25 -1.64 7.62 21.12
C ASN A 25 -2.90 7.34 20.29
N LEU A 26 -4.03 7.20 20.98
CA LEU A 26 -5.34 7.13 20.34
C LEU A 26 -5.64 8.43 19.61
N PHE A 27 -6.07 8.33 18.34
CA PHE A 27 -6.61 9.44 17.55
C PHE A 27 -8.13 9.30 17.42
N PRO A 28 -8.88 10.39 17.18
CA PRO A 28 -10.28 10.31 16.81
C PRO A 28 -10.48 9.46 15.55
N PHE A 29 -11.64 8.82 15.43
CA PHE A 29 -12.06 8.17 14.19
C PHE A 29 -13.52 8.44 13.84
N ALA A 30 -13.85 8.27 12.57
CA ALA A 30 -15.20 8.28 12.03
C ALA A 30 -15.47 7.02 11.19
N LEU A 31 -16.70 6.53 11.27
CA LEU A 31 -17.23 5.53 10.34
C LEU A 31 -18.22 6.22 9.41
N TYR A 32 -18.24 5.88 8.12
CA TYR A 32 -19.17 6.53 7.21
C TYR A 32 -19.65 5.61 6.09
N ASP A 33 -20.77 5.98 5.49
CA ASP A 33 -21.29 5.48 4.20
C ASP A 33 -21.53 6.66 3.25
N ASP A 34 -22.17 6.41 2.10
CA ASP A 34 -22.48 7.45 1.12
C ASP A 34 -23.52 8.51 1.57
N GLN A 35 -24.05 8.40 2.80
CA GLN A 35 -25.09 9.29 3.32
C GLN A 35 -24.72 9.97 4.64
N ILE A 36 -24.09 9.25 5.57
CA ILE A 36 -23.91 9.68 6.96
C ILE A 36 -22.49 9.37 7.43
N VAL A 37 -21.91 10.32 8.16
CA VAL A 37 -20.67 10.16 8.93
C VAL A 37 -20.99 10.09 10.41
N TYR A 38 -20.51 9.03 11.06
CA TYR A 38 -20.66 8.76 12.48
C TYR A 38 -19.37 9.18 13.20
N LEU A 39 -19.44 10.30 13.91
CA LEU A 39 -18.41 10.84 14.81
C LEU A 39 -18.69 10.37 16.25
N ALA A 40 -17.79 10.65 17.20
CA ALA A 40 -17.93 10.23 18.60
C ALA A 40 -19.29 10.59 19.20
N ASP A 41 -19.67 11.87 19.10
CA ASP A 41 -20.84 12.42 19.79
C ASP A 41 -22.00 12.80 18.85
N CYS A 42 -21.80 12.73 17.54
CA CYS A 42 -22.80 13.19 16.57
C CYS A 42 -22.77 12.44 15.24
N GLU A 43 -23.75 12.76 14.40
CA GLU A 43 -23.88 12.30 13.03
C GLU A 43 -23.98 13.54 12.14
N ILE A 44 -23.23 13.55 11.06
CA ILE A 44 -23.30 14.62 10.06
C ILE A 44 -23.61 13.99 8.69
N PRO A 45 -24.26 14.72 7.78
CA PRO A 45 -24.39 14.28 6.39
C PRO A 45 -23.00 14.05 5.79
N TRP A 46 -22.88 13.02 4.96
CA TRP A 46 -21.68 12.78 4.19
C TRP A 46 -21.37 13.95 3.25
N ASP A 47 -20.09 14.28 3.14
CA ASP A 47 -19.56 15.22 2.15
C ASP A 47 -18.18 14.76 1.64
N GLU A 48 -17.65 15.46 0.65
CA GLU A 48 -16.44 15.10 -0.09
C GLU A 48 -15.16 15.05 0.75
N ARG A 49 -15.18 15.51 2.02
CA ARG A 49 -14.06 15.37 2.95
C ARG A 49 -13.85 13.91 3.39
N PHE A 50 -14.89 13.09 3.32
CA PHE A 50 -14.86 11.68 3.74
C PHE A 50 -14.75 10.76 2.52
N LEU A 51 -13.53 10.56 2.03
CA LEU A 51 -13.24 9.77 0.83
C LEU A 51 -12.14 8.73 1.11
N ALA A 52 -12.40 7.48 0.73
CA ALA A 52 -11.58 6.31 1.03
C ALA A 52 -11.36 6.04 2.53
N ASN A 53 -10.53 5.03 2.83
CA ASN A 53 -10.05 4.77 4.18
C ASN A 53 -8.68 5.46 4.31
N THR A 54 -8.56 6.43 5.21
CA THR A 54 -7.34 7.23 5.37
C THR A 54 -7.35 8.04 6.67
N ALA A 55 -6.31 8.86 6.89
CA ALA A 55 -6.29 9.95 7.86
C ALA A 55 -6.58 11.30 7.19
N ILE A 56 -7.44 12.12 7.80
CA ILE A 56 -7.79 13.47 7.33
C ILE A 56 -7.54 14.53 8.40
N ALA A 57 -7.32 15.78 7.97
CA ALA A 57 -7.43 16.93 8.86
C ALA A 57 -8.90 17.37 8.94
N PHE A 58 -9.48 17.31 10.14
CA PHE A 58 -10.89 17.64 10.40
C PHE A 58 -10.99 18.50 11.66
N GLU A 59 -11.62 19.67 11.54
CA GLU A 59 -11.87 20.62 12.65
C GLU A 59 -10.63 20.93 13.51
N GLY A 60 -9.46 21.06 12.87
CA GLY A 60 -8.20 21.44 13.52
C GLY A 60 -7.41 20.29 14.15
N SER A 61 -7.81 19.03 13.93
CA SER A 61 -7.08 17.83 14.38
C SER A 61 -7.03 16.76 13.29
N TYR A 62 -6.16 15.75 13.44
CA TYR A 62 -6.16 14.58 12.55
C TYR A 62 -7.13 13.51 13.04
N MET A 63 -7.82 12.85 12.09
CA MET A 63 -8.82 11.82 12.35
C MET A 63 -8.71 10.68 11.33
N ALA A 64 -8.82 9.45 11.81
CA ALA A 64 -8.95 8.26 10.97
C ALA A 64 -10.39 8.15 10.43
N ILE A 65 -10.55 7.87 9.14
CA ILE A 65 -11.88 7.66 8.53
C ILE A 65 -11.96 6.28 7.91
N TRP A 66 -13.11 5.63 8.06
CA TRP A 66 -13.35 4.31 7.50
C TRP A 66 -14.71 4.23 6.82
N ASN A 67 -14.69 3.88 5.53
CA ASN A 67 -15.89 3.63 4.74
C ASN A 67 -16.41 2.22 4.99
N MET A 68 -17.63 2.13 5.52
CA MET A 68 -18.27 0.86 5.86
C MET A 68 -18.85 0.12 4.65
N ASP A 69 -18.97 0.76 3.48
CA ASP A 69 -19.43 0.11 2.25
C ASP A 69 -18.39 -0.88 1.68
N PHE A 70 -17.12 -0.73 2.05
CA PHE A 70 -16.07 -1.68 1.67
C PHE A 70 -16.00 -2.93 2.57
N GLU A 71 -16.71 -2.93 3.70
CA GLU A 71 -16.64 -4.01 4.68
C GLU A 71 -17.63 -5.13 4.40
N VAL A 72 -17.13 -6.19 3.75
CA VAL A 72 -17.91 -7.39 3.43
C VAL A 72 -18.09 -8.31 4.65
N ASN A 73 -17.14 -8.29 5.59
CA ASN A 73 -17.16 -9.12 6.81
C ASN A 73 -16.98 -8.23 8.05
N LYS A 74 -17.97 -8.23 8.95
CA LYS A 74 -18.00 -7.37 10.14
C LYS A 74 -17.16 -7.92 11.30
N ASP A 75 -15.98 -8.45 11.01
CA ASP A 75 -15.05 -8.84 12.06
C ASP A 75 -14.49 -7.58 12.72
N LEU A 76 -15.02 -7.27 13.90
CA LEU A 76 -14.70 -6.02 14.60
C LEU A 76 -13.27 -5.96 15.10
N ASP A 77 -12.59 -7.07 15.31
CA ASP A 77 -11.18 -7.05 15.74
C ASP A 77 -10.29 -6.68 14.55
N LEU A 78 -10.56 -7.26 13.37
CA LEU A 78 -9.87 -6.90 12.13
C LEU A 78 -10.16 -5.44 11.73
N LEU A 79 -11.42 -5.02 11.81
CA LEU A 79 -11.81 -3.64 11.53
C LEU A 79 -11.15 -2.65 12.50
N THR A 80 -11.12 -2.96 13.80
CA THR A 80 -10.44 -2.11 14.79
C THR A 80 -8.94 -2.01 14.49
N ALA A 81 -8.28 -3.12 14.15
CA ALA A 81 -6.87 -3.11 13.78
C ALA A 81 -6.60 -2.27 12.52
N ASN A 82 -7.49 -2.34 11.53
CA ASN A 82 -7.38 -1.51 10.32
C ASN A 82 -7.64 -0.02 10.61
N ILE A 83 -8.54 0.32 11.54
CA ILE A 83 -8.71 1.71 11.98
C ILE A 83 -7.45 2.20 12.73
N VAL A 84 -6.80 1.35 13.52
CA VAL A 84 -5.53 1.68 14.16
C VAL A 84 -4.42 1.94 13.14
N HIS A 85 -4.41 1.23 12.00
CA HIS A 85 -3.54 1.56 10.87
C HIS A 85 -3.78 3.01 10.40
N GLU A 86 -5.05 3.40 10.18
CA GLU A 86 -5.37 4.78 9.77
C GLU A 86 -5.07 5.83 10.85
N MET A 87 -5.21 5.48 12.13
CA MET A 87 -4.77 6.33 13.24
C MET A 87 -3.26 6.53 13.24
N PHE A 88 -2.48 5.55 12.77
CA PHE A 88 -1.04 5.71 12.65
C PHE A 88 -0.66 6.70 11.54
N HIS A 89 -1.44 6.81 10.47
CA HIS A 89 -1.28 7.90 9.51
C HIS A 89 -1.57 9.28 10.13
N CYS A 90 -2.52 9.38 11.07
CA CYS A 90 -2.71 10.61 11.85
C CYS A 90 -1.45 10.97 12.64
N TYR A 91 -0.84 10.00 13.31
CA TYR A 91 0.43 10.16 14.03
C TYR A 91 1.57 10.60 13.11
N GLN A 92 1.74 9.95 11.96
CA GLN A 92 2.73 10.31 10.96
C GLN A 92 2.56 11.77 10.50
N ASN A 93 1.33 12.19 10.20
CA ASN A 93 1.03 13.56 9.79
C ASN A 93 1.30 14.59 10.91
N GLU A 94 0.89 14.30 12.14
CA GLU A 94 1.14 15.16 13.31
C GLU A 94 2.65 15.37 13.55
N HIS A 95 3.47 14.37 13.21
CA HIS A 95 4.93 14.41 13.33
C HIS A 95 5.65 14.88 12.05
N GLY A 96 4.92 15.44 11.09
CA GLY A 96 5.52 16.04 9.89
C GLY A 96 6.19 15.04 8.96
N GLU A 97 5.65 13.82 8.87
CA GLU A 97 6.11 12.81 7.94
C GLU A 97 6.17 13.37 6.51
N SER A 98 7.26 13.05 5.79
CA SER A 98 7.53 13.56 4.45
C SER A 98 8.15 12.53 3.51
N ARG A 99 8.36 11.29 3.98
CA ARG A 99 9.02 10.21 3.24
C ARG A 99 8.10 9.50 2.25
N PHE A 100 7.09 10.19 1.70
CA PHE A 100 6.11 9.62 0.78
C PHE A 100 6.73 9.15 -0.54
N ALA A 101 6.24 8.02 -1.03
CA ALA A 101 6.60 7.46 -2.33
C ALA A 101 5.99 8.28 -3.48
N ASN A 102 6.62 8.19 -4.65
CA ASN A 102 6.03 8.63 -5.90
C ASN A 102 5.36 7.42 -6.58
N ASP A 103 4.07 7.25 -6.36
CA ASP A 103 3.33 6.11 -6.92
C ASP A 103 3.31 6.11 -8.46
N LEU A 104 3.33 7.28 -9.10
CA LEU A 104 3.37 7.40 -10.56
C LEU A 104 4.71 6.92 -11.14
N GLU A 105 5.79 7.06 -10.38
CA GLU A 105 7.08 6.45 -10.72
C GLU A 105 7.02 4.92 -10.57
N LEU A 106 6.36 4.41 -9.53
CA LEU A 106 6.15 2.97 -9.35
C LEU A 106 5.30 2.34 -10.47
N LEU A 107 4.40 3.08 -11.10
CA LEU A 107 3.69 2.58 -12.28
C LEU A 107 4.64 2.31 -13.47
N ARG A 108 5.83 2.90 -13.48
CA ARG A 108 6.88 2.65 -14.49
C ARG A 108 7.81 1.49 -14.14
N TYR A 109 7.51 0.73 -13.08
CA TYR A 109 8.33 -0.40 -12.67
C TYR A 109 8.61 -1.34 -13.84
N PRO A 110 9.89 -1.62 -14.17
CA PRO A 110 10.21 -2.43 -15.34
C PRO A 110 9.66 -3.85 -15.20
N LEU A 111 8.92 -4.32 -16.20
CA LEU A 111 8.53 -5.73 -16.33
C LEU A 111 9.72 -6.57 -16.83
N ASP A 112 10.78 -6.60 -16.01
CA ASP A 112 12.07 -7.24 -16.31
C ASP A 112 12.20 -8.56 -15.53
N ILE A 113 12.56 -9.63 -16.25
CA ILE A 113 12.64 -10.97 -15.68
C ILE A 113 13.68 -11.07 -14.56
N GLU A 114 14.87 -10.48 -14.72
CA GLU A 114 15.94 -10.57 -13.73
C GLU A 114 15.55 -9.82 -12.45
N ILE A 115 14.85 -8.68 -12.57
CA ILE A 115 14.35 -7.94 -11.40
C ILE A 115 13.37 -8.79 -10.61
N PHE A 116 12.39 -9.41 -11.27
CA PHE A 116 11.36 -10.19 -10.58
C PHE A 116 11.87 -11.56 -10.08
N GLN A 117 12.82 -12.20 -10.77
CA GLN A 117 13.52 -13.38 -10.23
C GLN A 117 14.30 -13.02 -8.96
N THR A 118 15.02 -11.90 -8.97
CA THR A 118 15.77 -11.41 -7.81
C THR A 118 14.83 -11.03 -6.66
N LYS A 119 13.72 -10.34 -6.96
CA LYS A 119 12.70 -9.98 -5.96
C LYS A 119 12.05 -11.21 -5.34
N TYR A 120 11.76 -12.24 -6.14
CA TYR A 120 11.21 -13.48 -5.63
C TYR A 120 12.18 -14.17 -4.67
N ALA A 121 13.44 -14.35 -5.09
CA ALA A 121 14.47 -14.93 -4.26
C ALA A 121 14.68 -14.13 -2.96
N GLU A 122 14.65 -12.80 -3.06
CA GLU A 122 14.72 -11.89 -1.92
C GLU A 122 13.58 -12.15 -0.93
N ASN A 123 12.34 -12.19 -1.39
CA ASN A 123 11.17 -12.50 -0.57
C ASN A 123 11.29 -13.88 0.11
N GLU A 124 11.78 -14.90 -0.61
CA GLU A 124 12.02 -16.24 -0.04
C GLU A 124 13.08 -16.20 1.07
N ARG A 125 14.14 -15.39 0.93
CA ARG A 125 15.16 -15.22 1.97
C ARG A 125 14.59 -14.55 3.22
N LEU A 126 13.75 -13.53 3.06
CA LEU A 126 13.07 -12.88 4.19
C LEU A 126 12.16 -13.85 4.94
N VAL A 127 11.31 -14.59 4.22
CA VAL A 127 10.43 -15.59 4.83
C VAL A 127 11.23 -16.68 5.53
N HIS A 128 12.33 -17.16 4.92
CA HIS A 128 13.20 -18.14 5.57
C HIS A 128 13.77 -17.61 6.89
N TYR A 129 14.29 -16.38 6.91
CA TYR A 129 14.79 -15.77 8.15
C TYR A 129 13.70 -15.69 9.22
N ILE A 130 12.48 -15.29 8.87
CA ILE A 130 11.35 -15.20 9.81
C ILE A 130 11.01 -16.56 10.42
N GLN A 131 11.07 -17.63 9.62
CA GLN A 131 10.70 -18.98 10.06
C GLN A 131 11.80 -19.71 10.84
N THR A 132 13.08 -19.43 10.54
CA THR A 132 14.21 -20.22 11.08
C THR A 132 15.17 -19.42 11.95
N ALA A 133 15.05 -18.09 11.95
CA ALA A 133 16.03 -17.16 12.51
C ALA A 133 17.46 -17.33 11.94
N ASP A 134 17.62 -17.96 10.77
CA ASP A 134 18.92 -18.09 10.11
C ASP A 134 19.41 -16.73 9.62
N ARG A 135 20.44 -16.21 10.29
CA ARG A 135 21.06 -14.91 9.95
C ARG A 135 21.63 -14.88 8.55
N SER A 136 22.07 -16.01 7.99
CA SER A 136 22.60 -16.05 6.64
C SER A 136 21.53 -15.69 5.60
N ALA A 137 20.27 -16.07 5.84
CA ALA A 137 19.15 -15.71 4.98
C ALA A 137 18.85 -14.21 5.03
N LEU A 138 18.94 -13.57 6.20
CA LEU A 138 18.81 -12.11 6.32
C LEU A 138 19.93 -11.37 5.57
N GLN A 139 21.17 -11.85 5.65
CA GLN A 139 22.29 -11.28 4.90
C GLN A 139 22.12 -11.44 3.38
N GLN A 140 21.56 -12.57 2.94
CA GLN A 140 21.22 -12.81 1.53
C GLN A 140 20.06 -11.93 1.06
N PHE A 141 19.05 -11.69 1.91
CA PHE A 141 17.97 -10.74 1.64
C PHE A 141 18.53 -9.34 1.35
N VAL A 142 19.41 -8.83 2.21
CA VAL A 142 20.05 -7.52 2.01
C VAL A 142 20.87 -7.50 0.72
N TYR A 143 21.66 -8.55 0.44
CA TYR A 143 22.43 -8.65 -0.81
C TYR A 143 21.54 -8.57 -2.06
N LEU A 144 20.42 -9.29 -2.07
CA LEU A 144 19.49 -9.31 -3.20
C LEU A 144 18.78 -7.97 -3.37
N ARG A 145 18.32 -7.36 -2.28
CA ARG A 145 17.70 -6.02 -2.30
C ARG A 145 18.66 -4.95 -2.79
N ASP A 146 19.91 -4.96 -2.34
CA ASP A 146 20.95 -4.03 -2.79
C ASP A 146 21.31 -4.26 -4.27
N THR A 147 21.26 -5.50 -4.74
CA THR A 147 21.43 -5.84 -6.16
C THR A 147 20.30 -5.23 -7.01
N ARG A 148 19.04 -5.33 -6.56
CA ARG A 148 17.91 -4.67 -7.22
C ARG A 148 18.04 -3.14 -7.17
N HIS A 149 18.48 -2.57 -6.05
CA HIS A 149 18.68 -1.12 -5.91
C HIS A 149 19.70 -0.60 -6.91
N LYS A 150 20.81 -1.31 -7.13
CA LYS A 150 21.80 -0.93 -8.16
C LYS A 150 21.23 -0.92 -9.58
N LYS A 151 20.31 -1.84 -9.89
CA LYS A 151 19.69 -1.95 -11.23
C LYS A 151 18.56 -0.93 -11.44
N THR A 152 17.76 -0.66 -10.40
CA THR A 152 16.56 0.19 -10.47
C THR A 152 16.41 1.09 -9.24
N PRO A 153 17.35 2.02 -9.00
CA PRO A 153 17.47 2.72 -7.73
C PRO A 153 16.21 3.52 -7.36
N VAL A 154 15.66 4.26 -8.33
CA VAL A 154 14.46 5.09 -8.13
C VAL A 154 13.26 4.25 -7.68
N HIS A 155 13.05 3.07 -8.26
CA HIS A 155 11.91 2.22 -7.93
C HIS A 155 12.07 1.56 -6.57
N ILE A 156 13.28 1.06 -6.26
CA ILE A 156 13.57 0.44 -4.95
C ILE A 156 13.51 1.46 -3.82
N GLU A 157 13.93 2.71 -4.06
CA GLU A 157 13.77 3.78 -3.09
C GLU A 157 12.31 4.11 -2.82
N ASN A 158 11.43 4.02 -3.83
CA ASN A 158 9.99 4.14 -3.63
C ASN A 158 9.40 2.93 -2.90
N GLU A 159 9.89 1.70 -3.12
CA GLU A 159 9.54 0.54 -2.27
C GLU A 159 9.88 0.84 -0.80
N TRP A 160 11.09 1.31 -0.49
CA TRP A 160 11.51 1.63 0.88
C TRP A 160 10.68 2.75 1.52
N LYS A 161 10.23 3.73 0.73
CA LYS A 161 9.31 4.78 1.18
C LYS A 161 7.94 4.20 1.54
N ILE A 162 7.41 3.28 0.73
CA ILE A 162 6.17 2.58 1.05
C ILE A 162 6.33 1.72 2.31
N GLU A 163 7.41 0.96 2.42
CA GLU A 163 7.73 0.18 3.62
C GLU A 163 7.79 1.08 4.87
N THR A 164 8.28 2.31 4.71
CA THR A 164 8.38 3.30 5.80
C THR A 164 7.02 3.85 6.21
N ILE A 165 6.13 4.17 5.27
CA ILE A 165 4.84 4.77 5.55
C ILE A 165 3.79 3.69 5.86
N GLU A 166 3.51 2.86 4.86
CA GLU A 166 2.43 1.89 4.84
C GLU A 166 2.82 0.61 5.59
N GLY A 167 4.08 0.17 5.44
CA GLY A 167 4.59 -0.97 6.19
C GLY A 167 4.65 -0.70 7.70
N ALA A 168 4.93 0.54 8.11
CA ALA A 168 4.87 0.93 9.51
C ALA A 168 3.43 1.03 10.03
N ALA A 169 2.51 1.60 9.25
CA ALA A 169 1.09 1.65 9.62
C ALA A 169 0.49 0.24 9.75
N GLU A 170 0.81 -0.65 8.82
CA GLU A 170 0.36 -2.05 8.88
C GLU A 170 1.03 -2.82 10.03
N PHE A 171 2.30 -2.55 10.34
CA PHE A 171 2.94 -3.09 11.54
C PHE A 171 2.21 -2.68 12.83
N VAL A 172 1.81 -1.41 12.95
CA VAL A 172 1.07 -0.92 14.11
C VAL A 172 -0.33 -1.53 14.17
N GLY A 173 -1.02 -1.65 13.04
CA GLY A 173 -2.29 -2.38 12.92
C GLY A 173 -2.16 -3.85 13.33
N MET A 174 -1.11 -4.54 12.87
CA MET A 174 -0.79 -5.92 13.25
C MET A 174 -0.51 -6.07 14.75
N ARG A 175 0.21 -5.13 15.37
CA ARG A 175 0.42 -5.14 16.83
C ARG A 175 -0.89 -4.94 17.60
N ALA A 176 -1.79 -4.11 17.11
CA ALA A 176 -3.11 -3.93 17.71
C ALA A 176 -3.94 -5.20 17.56
N LEU A 177 -3.94 -5.82 16.37
CA LEU A 177 -4.61 -7.11 16.13
C LEU A 177 -4.09 -8.19 17.07
N ARG A 178 -2.77 -8.23 17.32
CA ARG A 178 -2.16 -9.16 18.27
C ARG A 178 -2.65 -8.96 19.71
N GLN A 179 -2.92 -7.73 20.13
CA GLN A 179 -3.50 -7.45 21.46
C GLN A 179 -5.00 -7.82 21.53
N LEU A 180 -5.74 -7.65 20.43
CA LEU A 180 -7.18 -7.89 20.38
C LEU A 180 -7.54 -9.38 20.17
N ALA A 181 -6.88 -10.01 19.21
CA ALA A 181 -7.16 -11.36 18.72
C ALA A 181 -5.87 -12.03 18.20
N PRO A 182 -5.06 -12.64 19.09
CA PRO A 182 -3.80 -13.28 18.74
C PRO A 182 -3.91 -14.30 17.59
N ASP A 183 -4.96 -15.12 17.56
CA ASP A 183 -5.15 -16.13 16.50
C ASP A 183 -5.31 -15.47 15.12
N LYS A 184 -6.06 -14.36 15.04
CA LYS A 184 -6.25 -13.60 13.79
C LYS A 184 -4.99 -12.87 13.35
N PHE A 185 -4.17 -12.42 14.31
CA PHE A 185 -2.84 -11.91 14.01
C PHE A 185 -1.98 -12.98 13.33
N GLU A 186 -1.98 -14.21 13.84
CA GLU A 186 -1.20 -15.28 13.21
C GLU A 186 -1.73 -15.66 11.83
N GLU A 187 -3.05 -15.72 11.64
CA GLU A 187 -3.64 -15.92 10.32
C GLU A 187 -3.21 -14.84 9.32
N ARG A 188 -3.25 -13.56 9.73
CA ARG A 188 -2.81 -12.43 8.91
C ARG A 188 -1.31 -12.49 8.62
N LEU A 189 -0.47 -12.82 9.61
CA LEU A 189 0.96 -13.02 9.41
C LEU A 189 1.24 -14.11 8.37
N GLN A 190 0.60 -15.28 8.48
CA GLN A 190 0.75 -16.35 7.50
C GLN A 190 0.29 -15.92 6.10
N SER A 191 -0.79 -15.15 6.00
CA SER A 191 -1.24 -14.60 4.73
C SER A 191 -0.21 -13.68 4.08
N TYR A 192 0.53 -12.88 4.86
CA TYR A 192 1.56 -11.98 4.33
C TYR A 192 2.78 -12.74 3.84
N LEU A 193 3.23 -13.73 4.62
CA LEU A 193 4.31 -14.63 4.22
C LEU A 193 3.98 -15.34 2.90
N ALA A 194 2.75 -15.86 2.77
CA ALA A 194 2.25 -16.49 1.56
C ALA A 194 2.10 -15.50 0.40
N ALA A 195 1.66 -14.27 0.64
CA ALA A 195 1.47 -13.26 -0.42
C ALA A 195 2.78 -12.83 -1.07
N ILE A 196 3.88 -12.76 -0.31
CA ILE A 196 5.19 -12.35 -0.87
C ILE A 196 5.97 -13.50 -1.51
N THR A 197 5.63 -14.76 -1.20
CA THR A 197 6.26 -15.96 -1.79
C THR A 197 5.35 -16.71 -2.77
N GLY A 198 4.11 -16.27 -2.93
CA GLY A 198 3.18 -16.88 -3.87
C GLY A 198 3.55 -16.56 -5.32
N LEU A 199 3.73 -17.59 -6.14
CA LEU A 199 3.93 -17.44 -7.59
C LEU A 199 2.57 -17.16 -8.28
N SER A 200 2.13 -15.91 -8.19
CA SER A 200 0.93 -15.36 -8.83
C SER A 200 1.19 -13.92 -9.31
N ALA A 201 0.23 -13.30 -10.00
CA ALA A 201 0.34 -11.91 -10.46
C ALA A 201 0.59 -10.91 -9.31
N GLU A 202 0.25 -11.25 -8.06
CA GLU A 202 0.52 -10.42 -6.88
C GLU A 202 2.01 -10.11 -6.66
N ILE A 203 2.93 -10.91 -7.23
CA ILE A 203 4.36 -10.60 -7.17
C ILE A 203 4.70 -9.29 -7.92
N LEU A 204 3.88 -8.93 -8.91
CA LEU A 204 4.02 -7.70 -9.70
C LEU A 204 3.35 -6.49 -9.04
N ALA A 205 2.53 -6.70 -8.01
CA ALA A 205 1.89 -5.64 -7.23
C ALA A 205 2.89 -5.01 -6.25
N VAL A 206 3.93 -4.35 -6.78
CA VAL A 206 5.10 -3.85 -6.03
C VAL A 206 4.68 -2.99 -4.84
N ARG A 207 3.70 -2.08 -5.01
CA ARG A 207 3.18 -1.27 -3.91
C ARG A 207 2.63 -2.14 -2.80
N ARG A 208 1.70 -3.06 -3.09
CA ARG A 208 1.11 -3.97 -2.11
C ARG A 208 2.16 -4.85 -1.43
N GLN A 209 3.12 -5.36 -2.20
CA GLN A 209 4.23 -6.17 -1.68
C GLN A 209 5.06 -5.38 -0.66
N ALA A 210 5.28 -4.08 -0.88
CA ALA A 210 6.03 -3.22 0.03
C ALA A 210 5.32 -2.96 1.38
N TYR A 211 3.99 -3.04 1.44
CA TYR A 211 3.27 -3.03 2.73
C TYR A 211 3.68 -4.25 3.56
N TYR A 212 3.65 -5.43 2.92
CA TYR A 212 3.96 -6.69 3.56
C TYR A 212 5.43 -6.77 3.96
N THR A 213 6.37 -6.47 3.05
CA THR A 213 7.81 -6.56 3.37
C THR A 213 8.21 -5.56 4.46
N GLY A 214 7.67 -4.34 4.44
CA GLY A 214 7.92 -3.36 5.50
C GLY A 214 7.41 -3.83 6.86
N THR A 215 6.18 -4.35 6.89
CA THR A 215 5.58 -4.94 8.10
C THR A 215 6.41 -6.10 8.64
N LEU A 216 6.80 -7.03 7.76
CA LEU A 216 7.55 -8.22 8.13
C LEU A 216 8.96 -7.89 8.63
N LEU A 217 9.64 -6.91 8.04
CA LEU A 217 10.92 -6.43 8.54
C LEU A 217 10.81 -5.86 9.97
N LEU A 218 9.79 -5.04 10.22
CA LEU A 218 9.53 -4.46 11.56
C LEU A 218 9.13 -5.52 12.59
N LEU A 219 8.42 -6.58 12.19
CA LEU A 219 8.09 -7.70 13.07
C LEU A 219 9.30 -8.60 13.38
N ALA A 220 10.16 -8.83 12.39
CA ALA A 220 11.25 -9.81 12.47
C ALA A 220 12.52 -9.28 13.13
N LEU A 221 12.78 -7.97 13.00
CA LEU A 221 14.01 -7.36 13.49
C LEU A 221 13.79 -6.71 14.86
N PRO A 222 14.82 -6.70 15.72
CA PRO A 222 14.72 -6.06 17.02
C PRO A 222 14.41 -4.57 16.85
N PRO A 223 13.67 -3.97 17.81
CA PRO A 223 13.36 -2.56 17.76
C PRO A 223 14.66 -1.76 17.79
N VAL A 224 14.80 -0.86 16.82
CA VAL A 224 15.80 0.20 16.81
C VAL A 224 15.11 1.54 17.08
N GLU A 225 15.84 2.50 17.64
CA GLU A 225 15.33 3.86 17.74
C GLU A 225 15.24 4.45 16.33
N LEU A 226 14.02 4.47 15.78
CA LEU A 226 13.78 4.91 14.41
C LEU A 226 13.78 6.44 14.33
N ASN A 227 14.68 6.97 13.52
CA ASN A 227 14.70 8.36 13.12
C ASN A 227 13.58 8.64 12.09
N GLN A 228 12.97 9.83 12.18
CA GLN A 228 11.93 10.31 11.29
C GLN A 228 12.44 10.78 9.91
N THR A 229 13.75 10.98 9.73
CA THR A 229 14.31 11.44 8.44
C THR A 229 14.85 10.34 7.54
N GLU A 230 15.20 9.17 8.09
CA GLU A 230 15.80 8.07 7.34
C GLU A 230 14.76 6.97 7.05
N LEU A 231 14.87 6.26 5.92
CA LEU A 231 13.94 5.19 5.55
C LEU A 231 14.13 3.96 6.46
N ILE A 232 13.04 3.29 6.82
CA ILE A 232 13.06 2.15 7.77
C ILE A 232 14.02 1.05 7.31
N TYR A 233 13.98 0.66 6.03
CA TYR A 233 14.90 -0.36 5.49
C TYR A 233 16.36 -0.02 5.81
N LYS A 234 16.80 1.21 5.50
CA LYS A 234 18.19 1.63 5.72
C LYS A 234 18.61 1.56 7.19
N GLN A 235 17.71 1.95 8.09
CA GLN A 235 17.97 1.92 9.53
C GLN A 235 18.06 0.48 10.05
N LEU A 236 17.11 -0.38 9.64
CA LEU A 236 17.05 -1.77 10.10
C LEU A 236 18.18 -2.65 9.56
N THR A 237 18.71 -2.34 8.38
CA THR A 237 19.74 -3.16 7.73
C THR A 237 21.15 -2.58 7.81
N LYS A 238 21.33 -1.43 8.47
CA LYS A 238 22.60 -0.69 8.51
C LYS A 238 23.81 -1.52 8.94
N GLU A 239 23.62 -2.44 9.90
CA GLU A 239 24.67 -3.27 10.48
C GLU A 239 24.72 -4.70 9.90
N ILE A 240 23.95 -4.97 8.84
CA ILE A 240 23.85 -6.30 8.24
C ILE A 240 24.81 -6.36 7.06
N GLU A 241 25.88 -7.14 7.18
CA GLU A 241 26.79 -7.38 6.07
C GLU A 241 26.14 -8.26 5.00
N PRO A 242 26.04 -7.80 3.73
CA PRO A 242 25.42 -8.57 2.66
C PRO A 242 26.18 -9.86 2.34
N LEU A 243 25.46 -10.98 2.19
CA LEU A 243 26.01 -12.28 1.81
C LEU A 243 25.58 -12.62 0.37
N PRO A 244 26.52 -12.84 -0.58
CA PRO A 244 26.17 -13.17 -1.95
C PRO A 244 25.24 -14.38 -2.06
N PHE A 245 24.25 -14.25 -2.94
CA PHE A 245 23.27 -15.29 -3.22
C PHE A 245 23.07 -15.45 -4.73
N SER A 246 22.98 -16.70 -5.19
CA SER A 246 22.70 -17.03 -6.59
C SER A 246 21.20 -17.19 -6.79
N VAL A 247 20.62 -16.34 -7.63
CA VAL A 247 19.19 -16.38 -7.96
C VAL A 247 18.92 -17.60 -8.85
N ARG A 248 17.99 -18.45 -8.42
CA ARG A 248 17.47 -19.55 -9.23
C ARG A 248 16.41 -19.02 -10.18
N HIS A 249 16.43 -19.49 -11.42
CA HIS A 249 15.38 -19.21 -12.41
C HIS A 249 14.10 -19.99 -12.09
N GLU A 250 13.00 -19.28 -11.93
CA GLU A 250 11.64 -19.81 -11.77
C GLU A 250 10.79 -19.51 -13.01
N GLU A 251 10.44 -20.54 -13.77
CA GLU A 251 9.78 -20.40 -15.08
C GLU A 251 8.39 -19.73 -14.96
N LYS A 252 7.71 -19.93 -13.82
CA LYS A 252 6.40 -19.33 -13.59
C LYS A 252 6.43 -17.80 -13.57
N ILE A 253 7.56 -17.19 -13.16
CA ILE A 253 7.72 -15.73 -13.20
C ILE A 253 7.76 -15.22 -14.65
N THR A 254 8.43 -15.95 -15.55
CA THR A 254 8.44 -15.65 -16.99
C THR A 254 7.01 -15.65 -17.55
N GLN A 255 6.22 -16.65 -17.19
CA GLN A 255 4.82 -16.74 -17.60
C GLN A 255 3.99 -15.57 -17.07
N ILE A 256 4.10 -15.25 -15.78
CA ILE A 256 3.38 -14.15 -15.13
C ILE A 256 3.69 -12.80 -15.82
N LEU A 257 4.96 -12.52 -16.13
CA LEU A 257 5.33 -11.28 -16.82
C LEU A 257 4.76 -11.18 -18.23
N LYS A 258 4.72 -12.30 -18.96
CA LYS A 258 4.13 -12.35 -20.29
C LYS A 258 2.62 -12.10 -20.24
N GLU A 259 1.92 -12.77 -19.32
CA GLU A 259 0.48 -12.61 -19.11
C GLU A 259 0.13 -11.17 -18.71
N GLU A 260 0.88 -10.59 -17.78
CA GLU A 260 0.72 -9.19 -17.38
C GLU A 260 0.91 -8.23 -18.56
N THR A 261 1.95 -8.45 -19.38
CA THR A 261 2.23 -7.61 -20.56
C THR A 261 1.06 -7.62 -21.53
N GLU A 262 0.53 -8.80 -21.86
CA GLU A 262 -0.63 -8.93 -22.75
C GLU A 262 -1.91 -8.35 -22.13
N GLN A 263 -2.12 -8.55 -20.82
CA GLN A 263 -3.27 -8.00 -20.11
C GLN A 263 -3.25 -6.47 -20.07
N ARG A 264 -2.09 -5.85 -19.79
CA ARG A 264 -1.91 -4.40 -19.81
C ARG A 264 -2.24 -3.82 -21.19
N LYS A 265 -1.69 -4.43 -22.24
CA LYS A 265 -1.95 -4.03 -23.62
C LYS A 265 -3.43 -4.17 -23.98
N ALA A 266 -4.06 -5.28 -23.61
CA ALA A 266 -5.46 -5.53 -23.86
C ALA A 266 -6.35 -4.50 -23.14
N ILE A 267 -6.09 -4.17 -21.87
CA ILE A 267 -6.88 -3.17 -21.13
C ILE A 267 -6.91 -1.84 -21.89
N MET A 268 -5.76 -1.35 -22.37
CA MET A 268 -5.69 -0.05 -23.05
C MET A 268 -6.53 0.01 -24.34
N THR A 269 -6.67 -1.10 -25.08
CA THR A 269 -7.41 -1.12 -26.35
C THR A 269 -8.93 -1.13 -26.19
N HIS A 270 -9.45 -1.39 -24.99
CA HIS A 270 -10.90 -1.40 -24.72
C HIS A 270 -11.52 0.01 -24.57
N PHE A 271 -10.69 1.05 -24.45
CA PHE A 271 -11.11 2.43 -24.22
C PHE A 271 -10.87 3.26 -25.48
N THR A 272 -11.94 3.69 -26.13
CA THR A 272 -11.87 4.28 -27.49
C THR A 272 -12.53 5.64 -27.61
N GLU A 273 -13.39 6.02 -26.66
CA GLU A 273 -14.03 7.34 -26.65
C GLU A 273 -13.08 8.37 -26.06
N LYS A 274 -12.46 9.19 -26.91
CA LYS A 274 -11.50 10.21 -26.53
C LYS A 274 -12.20 11.50 -26.08
N GLU A 275 -11.84 11.98 -24.90
CA GLU A 275 -12.20 13.28 -24.35
C GLU A 275 -10.93 14.13 -24.17
N HIS A 276 -10.97 15.38 -24.64
CA HIS A 276 -9.86 16.32 -24.51
C HIS A 276 -9.84 16.95 -23.11
N ILE A 277 -9.33 16.19 -22.14
CA ILE A 277 -9.07 16.66 -20.78
C ILE A 277 -7.56 16.67 -20.56
N THR A 278 -7.03 17.84 -20.23
CA THR A 278 -5.60 18.06 -20.00
C THR A 278 -5.34 18.59 -18.59
N GLY A 279 -4.15 18.33 -18.06
CA GLY A 279 -3.73 18.83 -16.75
C GLY A 279 -2.87 17.83 -15.98
N LYS A 280 -2.52 18.17 -14.74
CA LYS A 280 -1.71 17.28 -13.88
C LYS A 280 -2.59 16.34 -13.08
N ILE A 281 -2.16 15.10 -12.89
CA ILE A 281 -2.73 14.19 -11.91
C ILE A 281 -2.50 14.80 -10.51
N THR A 282 -3.58 15.04 -9.77
CA THR A 282 -3.59 15.67 -8.44
C THR A 282 -4.19 14.78 -7.34
N GLY A 283 -4.77 13.64 -7.69
CA GLY A 283 -5.30 12.65 -6.76
C GLY A 283 -5.73 11.39 -7.49
N TYR A 284 -5.60 10.23 -6.87
CA TYR A 284 -5.81 8.94 -7.53
C TYR A 284 -5.87 7.81 -6.49
N ASP A 285 -6.29 6.63 -6.94
CA ASP A 285 -6.20 5.38 -6.17
C ASP A 285 -4.97 4.58 -6.64
N PRO A 286 -3.83 4.66 -5.92
CA PRO A 286 -2.58 4.03 -6.34
C PRO A 286 -2.63 2.50 -6.41
N MET A 287 -3.57 1.87 -5.69
CA MET A 287 -3.69 0.41 -5.64
C MET A 287 -4.42 -0.17 -6.85
N ASN A 288 -5.09 0.68 -7.63
CA ASN A 288 -5.96 0.29 -8.73
C ASN A 288 -5.62 1.00 -10.05
N MET A 289 -4.34 1.28 -10.23
CA MET A 289 -3.77 1.87 -11.45
C MET A 289 -2.77 0.95 -12.12
N VAL A 290 -2.74 0.99 -13.45
CA VAL A 290 -1.83 0.19 -14.26
C VAL A 290 -1.33 1.03 -15.43
N ARG A 291 -0.02 1.02 -15.68
CA ARG A 291 0.58 1.76 -16.81
C ARG A 291 1.06 0.84 -17.90
N TRP A 292 0.83 1.26 -19.14
CA TRP A 292 1.39 0.67 -20.35
C TRP A 292 1.84 1.79 -21.28
N GLN A 293 3.15 1.93 -21.46
CA GLN A 293 3.74 3.03 -22.23
C GLN A 293 3.25 4.40 -21.69
N ASP A 294 2.69 5.24 -22.56
CA ASP A 294 2.15 6.56 -22.21
C ASP A 294 0.69 6.52 -21.77
N PHE A 295 0.15 5.33 -21.45
CA PHE A 295 -1.23 5.17 -21.00
C PHE A 295 -1.30 4.68 -19.57
N ILE A 296 -2.20 5.27 -18.78
CA ILE A 296 -2.49 4.86 -17.40
C ILE A 296 -3.97 4.50 -17.29
N TYR A 297 -4.24 3.22 -17.05
CA TYR A 297 -5.56 2.74 -16.67
C TYR A 297 -5.84 3.08 -15.20
N CYS A 298 -7.00 3.68 -14.95
CA CYS A 298 -7.50 3.99 -13.61
C CYS A 298 -8.84 3.27 -13.41
N LYS A 299 -8.90 2.31 -12.50
CA LYS A 299 -10.11 1.50 -12.29
C LYS A 299 -11.22 2.27 -11.58
N HIS A 300 -10.88 3.01 -10.51
CA HIS A 300 -11.87 3.62 -9.62
C HIS A 300 -12.03 5.13 -9.86
N PHE A 301 -10.97 5.92 -9.72
CA PHE A 301 -11.03 7.36 -9.99
C PHE A 301 -9.65 7.95 -10.25
N VAL A 302 -9.63 9.17 -10.79
CA VAL A 302 -8.46 10.05 -10.84
C VAL A 302 -8.91 11.51 -10.84
N LYS A 303 -8.13 12.40 -10.24
CA LYS A 303 -8.27 13.86 -10.32
C LYS A 303 -7.22 14.40 -11.27
N VAL A 304 -7.67 15.17 -12.26
CA VAL A 304 -6.81 15.89 -13.21
C VAL A 304 -7.05 17.39 -13.03
N GLY A 305 -6.08 18.11 -12.46
CA GLY A 305 -6.28 19.47 -11.97
C GLY A 305 -7.33 19.51 -10.86
N ALA A 306 -8.42 20.25 -11.08
CA ALA A 306 -9.58 20.28 -10.18
C ALA A 306 -10.68 19.27 -10.58
N THR A 307 -10.55 18.59 -11.72
CA THR A 307 -11.60 17.74 -12.27
C THR A 307 -11.52 16.34 -11.68
N PHE A 308 -12.57 15.91 -10.98
CA PHE A 308 -12.72 14.52 -10.54
C PHE A 308 -13.30 13.66 -11.68
N LEU A 309 -12.64 12.54 -11.98
CA LEU A 309 -13.06 11.62 -13.03
C LEU A 309 -13.29 10.24 -12.42
N SER A 310 -14.55 9.80 -12.41
CA SER A 310 -14.87 8.41 -12.08
C SER A 310 -14.38 7.48 -13.18
N GLY A 311 -13.70 6.42 -12.78
CA GLY A 311 -13.32 5.29 -13.62
C GLY A 311 -14.47 4.31 -13.84
N PRO A 312 -14.21 3.22 -14.58
CA PRO A 312 -12.93 2.90 -15.23
C PRO A 312 -12.66 3.81 -16.43
N LEU A 313 -11.40 4.25 -16.59
CA LEU A 313 -10.93 5.08 -17.70
C LEU A 313 -9.44 4.85 -17.98
N VAL A 314 -8.96 5.35 -19.12
CA VAL A 314 -7.53 5.37 -19.46
C VAL A 314 -7.08 6.82 -19.70
N LEU A 315 -5.97 7.21 -19.10
CA LEU A 315 -5.29 8.48 -19.35
C LEU A 315 -4.26 8.30 -20.45
N GLU A 316 -4.22 9.21 -21.42
CA GLU A 316 -3.09 9.41 -22.31
C GLU A 316 -2.19 10.48 -21.70
N MET A 317 -0.95 10.12 -21.41
CA MET A 317 0.04 10.96 -20.75
C MET A 317 0.87 11.71 -21.79
N GLN A 318 1.43 12.85 -21.39
CA GLN A 318 2.52 13.45 -22.14
C GLN A 318 3.73 12.50 -22.12
N ILE A 319 4.39 12.37 -23.28
CA ILE A 319 5.62 11.58 -23.42
C ILE A 319 6.62 12.04 -22.36
N ASP A 320 7.24 11.07 -21.69
CA ASP A 320 8.20 11.26 -20.60
C ASP A 320 7.68 11.97 -19.34
N SER A 321 6.38 12.32 -19.28
CA SER A 321 5.77 12.84 -18.06
C SER A 321 5.29 11.73 -17.13
N LEU A 322 5.40 12.01 -15.83
CA LEU A 322 4.83 11.18 -14.77
C LEU A 322 3.35 11.51 -14.53
N ASN A 323 2.96 12.77 -14.68
CA ASN A 323 1.66 13.24 -14.21
C ASN A 323 0.91 14.20 -15.16
N ASP A 324 1.47 14.60 -16.29
CA ASP A 324 0.77 15.46 -17.25
C ASP A 324 -0.10 14.62 -18.20
N VAL A 325 -1.41 14.86 -18.17
CA VAL A 325 -2.43 14.22 -18.99
C VAL A 325 -2.70 15.04 -20.25
N GLN A 326 -2.77 14.38 -21.40
CA GLN A 326 -3.14 14.94 -22.70
C GLN A 326 -4.61 14.68 -23.06
N ALA A 327 -5.13 13.52 -22.68
CA ALA A 327 -6.51 13.13 -22.95
C ALA A 327 -6.97 12.01 -22.03
N VAL A 328 -8.28 11.78 -22.01
CA VAL A 328 -8.93 10.70 -21.27
C VAL A 328 -9.71 9.85 -22.27
N TYR A 329 -9.68 8.53 -22.07
CA TYR A 329 -10.40 7.56 -22.89
C TYR A 329 -11.40 6.81 -22.02
N ARG A 330 -12.65 6.74 -22.48
CA ARG A 330 -13.72 5.97 -21.85
C ARG A 330 -14.11 4.75 -22.67
N LYS A 331 -14.75 3.80 -22.00
CA LYS A 331 -15.33 2.63 -22.64
C LYS A 331 -16.52 3.08 -23.48
N ASN A 332 -16.53 2.67 -24.75
CA ASN A 332 -17.66 2.95 -25.62
C ASN A 332 -18.88 2.14 -25.16
N PHE A 333 -19.93 2.82 -24.72
CA PHE A 333 -21.20 2.19 -24.33
C PHE A 333 -22.20 2.05 -25.49
N ARG A 334 -21.84 2.48 -26.72
CA ARG A 334 -22.68 2.31 -27.91
C ARG A 334 -22.61 0.86 -28.40
N GLY A 335 -23.30 -0.02 -27.69
CA GLY A 335 -23.32 -1.45 -27.98
C GLY A 335 -24.35 -2.26 -27.20
N LYS A 336 -25.50 -1.67 -26.86
CA LYS A 336 -26.76 -2.38 -26.62
C LYS A 336 -27.91 -1.50 -27.11
N GLN A 337 -28.22 -1.60 -28.40
CA GLN A 337 -29.55 -1.30 -28.93
C GLN A 337 -30.39 -2.56 -28.89
#